data_AF-A0A3D0JGQ4-F1
#
_entry.id   AF-A0A3D0JGQ4-F1
#
_cell.length_a   1.000
_cell.length_b   1.000
_cell.length_c   1.000
_cell.angle_alpha   90.00
_cell.angle_beta   90.00
_cell.angle_gamma   90.00
#
_symmetry.space_group_name_H-M   'P 1'
#
loop_
_entity.id
_entity.type
_entity.pdbx_description
1 polymer ?
#
loop_
_entity_poly.entity_id
_entity_poly.type
_entity_poly.pdbx_seq_one_letter_code
_entity_poly.pdbx_strand_id
1 'polypeptide(L)'
;MLKRIFSLDNPVIKCLVAIGNIWMLYLIWLICSLPIITIGASTTALNYSMIKLHRDEGYPVSNFFKSFKENFKQATVMFIIYALVGAILVMDFIIAGSFTDNAAVKMMLRIGAGIIGIPYILTLLYSFGLLSRFNNTIKNTIKNAFFISLKYIIFTVQIILIIGLTAYVCNYNGFLFYVFVSAGFGFIFYFITAYYNRIFKNLEPADPAPADDSRLTELDLE
;
A
#
# COMPACT_ATOMS: atom_id res chain seq x y z
N MET A 1 -1.98 -25.72 33.36
CA MET A 1 -1.35 -24.39 33.18
C MET A 1 -1.04 -24.07 31.72
N LEU A 2 -0.49 -25.00 30.90
CA LEU A 2 -0.23 -24.74 29.47
C LEU A 2 -1.47 -24.31 28.65
N LYS A 3 -2.67 -24.86 28.91
CA LYS A 3 -3.91 -24.45 28.20
C LYS A 3 -4.29 -22.97 28.37
N ARG A 4 -3.85 -22.30 29.45
CA ARG A 4 -4.08 -20.86 29.70
C ARG A 4 -2.97 -19.99 29.12
N ILE A 5 -1.78 -20.57 28.89
CA ILE A 5 -0.68 -19.92 28.18
C ILE A 5 -0.90 -20.00 26.67
N PHE A 6 -1.62 -21.03 26.19
CA PHE A 6 -2.04 -21.26 24.81
C PHE A 6 -3.51 -20.89 24.50
N SER A 7 -4.25 -20.30 25.44
CA SER A 7 -5.61 -19.81 25.18
C SER A 7 -5.57 -18.51 24.41
N LEU A 8 -6.34 -18.42 23.32
CA LEU A 8 -6.50 -17.25 22.44
C LEU A 8 -6.85 -15.93 23.16
N ASP A 9 -7.23 -15.98 24.43
CA ASP A 9 -7.48 -14.81 25.28
C ASP A 9 -6.22 -14.17 25.88
N ASN A 10 -5.05 -14.81 25.78
CA ASN A 10 -3.79 -14.23 26.24
C ASN A 10 -3.30 -13.17 25.22
N PRO A 11 -3.07 -11.90 25.64
CA PRO A 11 -2.60 -10.84 24.75
C PRO A 11 -1.30 -11.19 24.01
N VAL A 12 -0.44 -12.03 24.61
CA VAL A 12 0.80 -12.50 23.98
C VAL A 12 0.50 -13.40 22.77
N ILE A 13 -0.49 -14.30 22.86
CA ILE A 13 -0.87 -15.15 21.73
C ILE A 13 -1.54 -14.33 20.65
N LYS A 14 -2.42 -13.37 21.01
CA LYS A 14 -3.04 -12.49 20.01
C LYS A 14 -1.98 -11.74 19.21
N CYS A 15 -0.94 -11.23 19.88
CA CYS A 15 0.21 -10.63 19.21
C CYS A 15 0.94 -11.63 18.30
N LEU A 16 1.22 -12.84 18.79
CA LEU A 16 1.91 -13.89 18.00
C LEU A 16 1.11 -14.31 16.75
N VAL A 17 -0.22 -14.42 16.88
CA VAL A 17 -1.14 -14.74 15.78
C VAL A 17 -1.19 -13.59 14.78
N ALA A 18 -1.23 -12.33 15.25
CA ALA A 18 -1.17 -11.17 14.38
C ALA A 18 0.16 -11.13 13.59
N ILE A 19 1.29 -11.39 14.25
CA ILE A 19 2.61 -11.48 13.61
C ILE A 19 2.62 -12.58 12.54
N GLY A 20 2.08 -13.77 12.87
CA GLY A 20 1.96 -14.87 11.92
C GLY A 20 1.10 -14.51 10.70
N ASN A 21 -0.03 -13.83 10.91
CA ASN A 21 -0.90 -13.36 9.84
C ASN A 21 -0.23 -12.31 8.95
N ILE A 22 0.52 -11.36 9.54
CA ILE A 22 1.31 -10.37 8.79
C ILE A 22 2.34 -11.07 7.92
N TRP A 23 3.07 -12.03 8.49
CA TRP A 23 4.12 -12.75 7.78
C TRP A 23 3.55 -13.61 6.64
N MET A 24 2.42 -14.30 6.89
CA MET A 24 1.74 -15.07 5.84
C MET A 24 1.24 -14.18 4.70
N LEU A 25 0.61 -13.03 5.01
CA LEU A 25 0.19 -12.06 3.99
C LEU A 25 1.37 -11.55 3.17
N TYR A 26 2.49 -11.27 3.82
CA TYR A 26 3.72 -10.84 3.15
C TYR A 26 4.26 -11.91 2.20
N LEU A 27 4.30 -13.17 2.61
CA LEU A 27 4.73 -14.27 1.74
C LEU A 27 3.82 -14.45 0.52
N ILE A 28 2.50 -14.37 0.72
CA ILE A 28 1.53 -14.45 -0.39
C ILE A 28 1.77 -13.29 -1.35
N TRP A 29 1.98 -12.07 -0.84
CA TRP A 29 2.32 -10.92 -1.66
C TRP A 29 3.63 -11.12 -2.44
N LEU A 30 4.66 -11.70 -1.83
CA LEU A 30 5.94 -11.99 -2.49
C LEU A 30 5.76 -12.99 -3.64
N ILE A 31 5.00 -14.06 -3.42
CA ILE A 31 4.69 -15.07 -4.45
C ILE A 31 3.86 -14.44 -5.58
N CYS A 32 2.81 -13.68 -5.24
CA CYS A 32 1.93 -13.03 -6.20
C CYS A 32 2.57 -11.80 -6.88
N SER A 33 3.71 -11.31 -6.44
CA SER A 33 4.46 -10.20 -7.07
C SER A 33 5.60 -10.69 -7.98
N LEU A 34 5.83 -12.00 -8.09
CA LEU A 34 6.78 -12.58 -9.05
C LEU A 34 6.52 -12.12 -10.50
N PRO A 35 5.27 -12.07 -11.00
CA PRO A 35 4.97 -11.39 -12.24
C PRO A 35 5.00 -9.86 -12.01
N ILE A 36 5.87 -9.15 -12.72
CA ILE A 36 6.02 -7.69 -12.57
C ILE A 36 4.68 -6.95 -12.77
N ILE A 37 3.83 -7.45 -13.65
CA ILE A 37 2.50 -6.88 -13.96
C ILE A 37 1.47 -7.05 -12.83
N THR A 38 1.71 -7.96 -11.88
CA THR A 38 0.81 -8.22 -10.75
C THR A 38 1.25 -7.53 -9.47
N ILE A 39 2.39 -6.84 -9.46
CA ILE A 39 2.88 -6.06 -8.30
C ILE A 39 1.81 -5.05 -7.85
N GLY A 40 1.16 -4.35 -8.79
CA GLY A 40 0.08 -3.40 -8.48
C GLY A 40 -1.12 -4.08 -7.81
N ALA A 41 -1.64 -5.15 -8.41
CA ALA A 41 -2.79 -5.89 -7.88
C ALA A 41 -2.50 -6.53 -6.51
N SER A 42 -1.31 -7.15 -6.36
CA SER A 42 -0.86 -7.74 -5.10
C SER A 42 -0.72 -6.69 -4.00
N THR A 43 -0.15 -5.52 -4.31
CA THR A 43 0.00 -4.42 -3.33
C THR A 43 -1.34 -3.87 -2.88
N THR A 44 -2.30 -3.71 -3.79
CA THR A 44 -3.68 -3.32 -3.46
C THR A 44 -4.37 -4.37 -2.58
N ALA A 45 -4.25 -5.66 -2.90
CA ALA A 45 -4.80 -6.75 -2.10
C ALA A 45 -4.15 -6.87 -0.72
N LEU A 46 -2.83 -6.65 -0.63
CA LEU A 46 -2.10 -6.63 0.64
C LEU A 46 -2.60 -5.52 1.55
N ASN A 47 -2.74 -4.30 1.02
CA ASN A 47 -3.28 -3.16 1.77
C ASN A 47 -4.71 -3.47 2.26
N TYR A 48 -5.58 -4.04 1.42
CA TYR A 48 -6.93 -4.44 1.84
C TYR A 48 -6.91 -5.43 3.01
N SER A 49 -6.16 -6.52 2.87
CA SER A 49 -6.09 -7.57 3.90
C SER A 49 -5.43 -7.09 5.18
N MET A 50 -4.42 -6.22 5.11
CA MET A 50 -3.80 -5.63 6.29
C MET A 50 -4.73 -4.65 7.01
N ILE A 51 -5.55 -3.86 6.29
CA ILE A 51 -6.58 -3.01 6.94
C ILE A 51 -7.59 -3.88 7.67
N LYS A 52 -8.08 -4.94 7.03
CA LYS A 52 -9.01 -5.89 7.67
C LYS A 52 -8.40 -6.64 8.85
N LEU A 53 -7.10 -6.96 8.77
CA LEU A 53 -6.36 -7.54 9.89
C LEU A 53 -6.32 -6.59 11.10
N HIS A 54 -6.17 -5.27 10.90
CA HIS A 54 -6.24 -4.29 11.99
C HIS A 54 -7.65 -4.16 12.61
N ARG A 55 -8.69 -4.62 11.92
CA ARG A 55 -10.07 -4.62 12.41
C ARG A 55 -10.51 -5.97 12.97
N ASP A 56 -9.61 -6.96 12.97
CA ASP A 56 -9.94 -8.36 13.28
C ASP A 56 -11.09 -8.92 12.41
N GLU A 57 -11.22 -8.45 11.17
CA GLU A 57 -12.33 -8.76 10.26
C GLU A 57 -11.97 -9.83 9.21
N GLY A 58 -12.49 -11.04 9.40
CA GLY A 58 -12.42 -12.14 8.43
C GLY A 58 -11.05 -12.78 8.27
N TYR A 59 -10.96 -13.78 7.37
CA TYR A 59 -9.72 -14.54 7.17
C TYR A 59 -8.73 -13.77 6.27
N PRO A 60 -7.50 -13.47 6.73
CA PRO A 60 -6.54 -12.60 6.01
C PRO A 60 -6.24 -13.06 4.57
N VAL A 61 -6.07 -14.38 4.37
CA VAL A 61 -5.76 -15.00 3.08
C VAL A 61 -6.95 -14.95 2.13
N SER A 62 -8.14 -15.27 2.62
CA SER A 62 -9.37 -15.24 1.81
C SER A 62 -9.67 -13.82 1.34
N ASN A 63 -9.53 -12.84 2.24
CA ASN A 63 -9.65 -11.42 1.91
C ASN A 63 -8.64 -10.99 0.83
N PHE A 64 -7.42 -11.54 0.85
CA PHE A 64 -6.38 -11.20 -0.12
C PHE A 64 -6.77 -11.69 -1.51
N PHE A 65 -7.11 -12.97 -1.66
CA PHE A 65 -7.48 -13.53 -2.97
C PHE A 65 -8.77 -12.93 -3.53
N LYS A 66 -9.74 -12.59 -2.66
CA LYS A 66 -10.96 -11.88 -3.06
C LYS A 66 -10.62 -10.50 -3.65
N SER A 67 -9.90 -9.67 -2.90
CA SER A 67 -9.52 -8.32 -3.35
C SER A 67 -8.60 -8.36 -4.58
N PHE A 68 -7.71 -9.35 -4.64
CA PHE A 68 -6.84 -9.56 -5.79
C PHE A 68 -7.64 -9.80 -7.07
N LYS A 69 -8.63 -10.71 -7.03
CA LYS A 69 -9.46 -11.02 -8.21
C LYS A 69 -10.37 -9.87 -8.61
N GLU A 70 -10.96 -9.17 -7.65
CA GLU A 70 -11.85 -8.03 -7.91
C GLU A 70 -11.09 -6.84 -8.52
N ASN A 71 -9.89 -6.53 -8.01
CA ASN A 71 -9.14 -5.35 -8.41
C ASN A 71 -8.06 -5.62 -9.46
N PHE A 72 -7.86 -6.86 -9.90
CA PHE A 72 -6.75 -7.25 -10.80
C PHE A 72 -6.65 -6.35 -12.03
N LYS A 73 -7.74 -6.24 -12.79
CA LYS A 73 -7.76 -5.49 -14.06
C LYS A 73 -7.48 -4.00 -13.83
N GLN A 74 -8.11 -3.40 -12.82
CA GLN A 74 -7.98 -1.98 -12.56
C GLN A 74 -6.60 -1.64 -11.97
N ALA A 75 -6.09 -2.47 -11.06
CA ALA A 75 -4.79 -2.29 -10.43
C ALA A 75 -3.63 -2.48 -11.43
N THR A 76 -3.74 -3.46 -12.32
CA THR A 76 -2.73 -3.65 -13.37
C THR A 76 -2.73 -2.50 -14.38
N VAL A 77 -3.90 -2.00 -14.79
CA VAL A 77 -3.96 -0.81 -15.67
C VAL A 77 -3.37 0.42 -14.99
N MET A 78 -3.71 0.65 -13.71
CA MET A 78 -3.13 1.75 -12.94
C MET A 78 -1.62 1.61 -12.78
N PHE A 79 -1.14 0.39 -12.52
CA PHE A 79 0.28 0.08 -12.45
C PHE A 79 1.01 0.36 -13.77
N ILE A 80 0.44 -0.01 -14.92
CA ILE A 80 1.04 0.27 -16.23
C ILE A 80 1.13 1.79 -16.47
N ILE A 81 0.07 2.54 -16.14
CA ILE A 81 0.10 4.02 -16.26
C ILE A 81 1.21 4.60 -15.39
N TYR A 82 1.30 4.16 -14.12
CA TYR A 82 2.37 4.61 -13.23
C TYR A 82 3.74 4.19 -13.75
N ALA A 83 3.92 2.95 -14.21
CA ALA A 83 5.18 2.46 -14.76
C ALA A 83 5.63 3.27 -15.99
N LEU A 84 4.71 3.62 -16.89
CA LEU A 84 5.00 4.46 -18.06
C LEU A 84 5.44 5.88 -17.65
N VAL A 85 4.69 6.53 -16.76
CA VAL A 85 5.04 7.88 -16.28
C VAL A 85 6.35 7.86 -15.49
N GLY A 86 6.57 6.83 -14.67
CA GLY A 86 7.80 6.61 -13.93
C GLY A 86 9.00 6.39 -14.84
N ALA A 87 8.85 5.62 -15.93
CA ALA A 87 9.91 5.42 -16.91
C ALA A 87 10.30 6.74 -17.61
N ILE A 88 9.32 7.57 -17.97
CA ILE A 88 9.57 8.91 -18.54
C ILE A 88 10.33 9.77 -17.53
N LEU A 89 9.90 9.81 -16.27
CA LEU A 89 10.58 10.59 -15.23
C LEU A 89 12.02 10.14 -14.97
N VAL A 90 12.28 8.82 -15.00
CA VAL A 90 13.63 8.27 -14.84
C VAL A 90 14.50 8.64 -16.04
N MET A 91 13.97 8.52 -17.26
CA MET A 91 14.68 8.96 -18.47
C MET A 91 14.98 10.46 -18.41
N ASP A 92 14.00 11.29 -18.04
CA ASP A 92 14.19 12.73 -17.89
C ASP A 92 15.29 13.04 -16.86
N PHE A 93 15.35 12.29 -15.74
CA PHE A 93 16.39 12.47 -14.73
C PHE A 93 17.78 12.05 -15.21
N ILE A 94 17.88 10.95 -15.95
CA ILE A 94 19.14 10.46 -16.55
C ILE A 94 19.64 11.43 -17.61
N ILE A 95 18.75 11.87 -18.51
CA ILE A 95 19.02 12.82 -19.58
C ILE A 95 19.43 14.16 -18.99
N ALA A 96 18.68 14.70 -18.02
CA ALA A 96 19.06 15.91 -17.27
C ALA A 96 20.45 15.81 -16.63
N GLY A 97 20.86 14.60 -16.22
CA GLY A 97 22.18 14.33 -15.66
C GLY A 97 23.32 14.19 -16.68
N SER A 98 23.01 13.96 -17.95
CA SER A 98 23.97 13.67 -19.03
C SER A 98 23.97 14.70 -20.16
N PHE A 99 23.03 15.65 -20.15
CA PHE A 99 22.86 16.66 -21.20
C PHE A 99 23.98 17.70 -21.28
N THR A 100 24.71 17.91 -20.19
CA THR A 100 25.73 18.97 -20.15
C THR A 100 26.79 18.71 -19.09
N ASP A 101 28.03 19.08 -19.41
CA ASP A 101 29.18 19.00 -18.50
C ASP A 101 29.23 20.16 -17.50
N ASN A 102 28.44 21.21 -17.72
CA ASN A 102 28.30 22.32 -16.79
C ASN A 102 27.52 21.88 -15.54
N ALA A 103 28.21 21.83 -14.40
CA ALA A 103 27.66 21.38 -13.12
C ALA A 103 26.44 22.20 -12.65
N ALA A 104 26.39 23.51 -12.93
CA ALA A 104 25.29 24.37 -12.51
C ALA A 104 23.99 24.07 -13.27
N VAL A 105 24.08 23.92 -14.59
CA VAL A 105 22.94 23.60 -15.46
C VAL A 105 22.43 22.19 -15.21
N LYS A 106 23.35 21.23 -14.99
CA LYS A 106 23.03 19.86 -14.59
C LYS A 106 22.28 19.80 -13.25
N MET A 107 22.71 20.59 -12.26
CA MET A 107 22.02 20.69 -10.97
C MET A 107 20.62 21.29 -11.13
N MET A 108 20.48 22.36 -11.93
CA MET A 108 19.20 23.00 -12.18
C MET A 108 18.20 22.07 -12.88
N LEU A 109 18.63 21.33 -13.90
CA LEU A 109 17.78 20.36 -14.61
C LEU A 109 17.36 19.20 -13.70
N ARG A 110 18.27 18.70 -12.84
CA ARG A 110 17.93 17.66 -11.85
C ARG A 110 16.92 18.14 -10.81
N ILE A 111 17.05 19.38 -10.34
CA ILE A 111 16.08 19.97 -9.41
C ILE A 111 14.71 20.12 -10.10
N GLY A 112 14.67 20.60 -11.35
CA GLY A 112 13.45 20.72 -12.14
C GLY A 112 12.73 19.37 -12.32
N ALA A 113 13.46 18.33 -12.72
CA ALA A 113 12.92 16.97 -12.83
C ALA A 113 12.45 16.42 -11.47
N GLY A 114 13.16 16.73 -10.38
CA GLY A 114 12.78 16.37 -9.01
C GLY A 114 11.44 16.97 -8.59
N ILE A 115 11.18 18.24 -8.92
CA ILE A 115 9.91 18.93 -8.60
C ILE A 115 8.73 18.23 -9.28
N ILE A 116 8.89 17.79 -10.53
CA ILE A 116 7.85 17.06 -11.27
C ILE A 116 7.66 15.63 -10.71
N GLY A 117 8.71 15.04 -10.16
CA GLY A 117 8.66 13.72 -9.50
C GLY A 117 7.90 13.71 -8.17
N ILE A 118 7.82 14.83 -7.45
CA ILE A 118 7.11 14.94 -6.16
C ILE A 118 5.63 14.51 -6.28
N PRO A 119 4.78 15.12 -7.12
CA PRO A 119 3.37 14.73 -7.24
C PRO A 119 3.20 13.27 -7.72
N TYR A 120 4.14 12.74 -8.50
CA TYR A 120 4.14 11.34 -8.91
C TYR A 120 4.31 10.41 -7.69
N ILE A 121 5.31 10.66 -6.84
CA ILE A 121 5.55 9.85 -5.63
C ILE A 121 4.34 9.95 -4.68
N LEU A 122 3.83 11.15 -4.46
CA LEU A 122 2.68 11.40 -3.59
C LEU A 122 1.44 10.63 -4.07
N THR A 123 1.12 10.70 -5.36
CA THR A 123 -0.04 9.98 -5.89
C THR A 123 0.18 8.47 -5.88
N LEU A 124 1.38 7.98 -6.19
CA LEU A 124 1.69 6.55 -6.22
C LEU A 124 1.52 5.89 -4.84
N LEU A 125 1.99 6.54 -3.77
CA LEU A 125 1.87 6.05 -2.38
C LEU A 125 0.41 5.77 -1.97
N TYR A 126 -0.50 6.69 -2.29
CA TYR A 126 -1.90 6.62 -1.86
C TYR A 126 -2.82 5.90 -2.85
N SER A 127 -2.44 5.83 -4.13
CA SER A 127 -3.29 5.28 -5.19
C SER A 127 -3.63 3.81 -4.99
N PHE A 128 -2.64 2.98 -4.66
CA PHE A 128 -2.86 1.54 -4.46
C PHE A 128 -3.70 1.25 -3.20
N GLY A 129 -3.60 2.12 -2.17
CA GLY A 129 -4.43 2.04 -0.96
C GLY A 129 -5.87 2.55 -1.17
N LEU A 130 -6.06 3.57 -2.01
CA LEU A 130 -7.39 4.05 -2.39
C LEU A 130 -8.10 3.05 -3.31
N LEU A 131 -7.37 2.45 -4.23
CA LEU A 131 -7.92 1.48 -5.18
C LEU A 131 -8.44 0.23 -4.47
N SER A 132 -7.85 -0.16 -3.33
CA SER A 132 -8.26 -1.37 -2.61
C SER A 132 -9.60 -1.21 -1.89
N ARG A 133 -10.07 0.03 -1.72
CA ARG A 133 -11.18 0.37 -0.84
C ARG A 133 -12.29 1.15 -1.54
N PHE A 134 -11.95 1.90 -2.57
CA PHE A 134 -12.93 2.65 -3.37
C PHE A 134 -12.93 2.14 -4.80
N ASN A 135 -14.09 1.64 -5.25
CA ASN A 135 -14.34 1.32 -6.67
C ASN A 135 -14.59 2.63 -7.47
N ASN A 136 -13.55 3.46 -7.55
CA ASN A 136 -13.57 4.73 -8.27
C ASN A 136 -12.87 4.58 -9.61
N THR A 137 -13.30 5.34 -10.63
CA THR A 137 -12.61 5.38 -11.92
C THR A 137 -11.15 5.84 -11.74
N ILE A 138 -10.20 5.29 -12.51
CA ILE A 138 -8.75 5.56 -12.42
C ILE A 138 -8.43 7.06 -12.28
N LYS A 139 -9.11 7.92 -13.07
CA LYS A 139 -8.93 9.38 -13.04
C LYS A 139 -9.31 10.01 -11.68
N ASN A 140 -10.38 9.51 -11.07
CA ASN A 140 -10.84 9.99 -9.76
C ASN A 140 -9.94 9.49 -8.64
N THR A 141 -9.41 8.27 -8.75
CA THR A 141 -8.43 7.73 -7.79
C THR A 141 -7.17 8.58 -7.75
N ILE A 142 -6.62 8.98 -8.90
CA ILE A 142 -5.41 9.85 -8.96
C ILE A 142 -5.70 11.23 -8.38
N LYS A 143 -6.83 11.85 -8.73
CA LYS A 143 -7.23 13.15 -8.16
C LYS A 143 -7.39 13.07 -6.64
N ASN A 144 -8.11 12.05 -6.15
CA ASN A 144 -8.33 11.87 -4.71
C ASN A 144 -7.02 11.55 -3.98
N ALA A 145 -6.13 10.77 -4.57
CA ALA A 145 -4.80 10.49 -4.01
C ALA A 145 -4.00 11.78 -3.81
N PHE A 146 -4.03 12.68 -4.80
CA PHE A 146 -3.37 13.98 -4.72
C PHE A 146 -3.94 14.86 -3.59
N PHE A 147 -5.28 15.00 -3.52
CA PHE A 147 -5.92 15.80 -2.47
C PHE A 147 -5.69 15.23 -1.07
N ILE A 148 -5.75 13.91 -0.90
CA ILE A 148 -5.52 13.25 0.40
C ILE A 148 -4.06 13.43 0.84
N SER A 149 -3.11 13.29 -0.09
CA SER A 149 -1.69 13.49 0.23
C SER A 149 -1.39 14.91 0.70
N LEU A 150 -2.00 15.92 0.07
CA LEU A 150 -1.87 17.31 0.52
C LEU A 150 -2.56 17.57 1.87
N LYS A 151 -3.75 16.99 2.08
CA LYS A 151 -4.50 17.13 3.34
C LYS A 151 -3.76 16.48 4.53
N TYR A 152 -3.07 15.37 4.29
CA TYR A 152 -2.36 14.59 5.32
C TYR A 152 -0.84 14.58 5.09
N ILE A 153 -0.25 15.78 4.95
CA ILE A 153 1.17 15.92 4.61
C ILE A 153 2.11 15.36 5.70
N ILE A 154 1.75 15.52 6.98
CA ILE A 154 2.55 15.01 8.12
C ILE A 154 2.67 13.48 8.04
N PHE A 155 1.56 12.79 7.76
CA PHE A 155 1.56 11.33 7.60
C PHE A 155 2.29 10.90 6.33
N THR A 156 2.18 11.67 5.25
CA THR A 156 2.91 11.40 4.01
C THR A 156 4.42 11.47 4.25
N VAL A 157 4.90 12.49 4.96
CA VAL A 157 6.32 12.64 5.35
C VAL A 157 6.78 11.48 6.22
N GLN A 158 5.96 11.04 7.19
CA GLN A 158 6.29 9.87 8.02
C GLN A 158 6.47 8.59 7.18
N ILE A 159 5.58 8.33 6.22
CA ILE A 159 5.70 7.16 5.34
C ILE A 159 6.96 7.25 4.48
N ILE A 160 7.24 8.43 3.90
CA ILE A 160 8.46 8.67 3.12
C ILE A 160 9.72 8.45 3.98
N LEU A 161 9.73 8.93 5.22
CA LEU A 161 10.86 8.74 6.14
C LEU A 161 11.06 7.26 6.49
N ILE A 162 9.99 6.51 6.75
CA ILE A 162 10.09 5.06 7.04
C ILE A 162 10.66 4.31 5.84
N ILE A 163 10.14 4.58 4.62
CA ILE A 163 10.62 3.95 3.39
C ILE A 163 12.08 4.34 3.11
N GLY A 164 12.41 5.63 3.23
CA GLY A 164 13.76 6.16 2.99
C GLY A 164 14.79 5.61 3.98
N LEU A 165 14.44 5.56 5.27
CA LEU A 165 15.30 4.98 6.30
C LEU A 165 15.52 3.48 6.05
N THR A 166 14.47 2.75 5.68
CA THR A 166 14.58 1.32 5.33
C THR A 166 15.53 1.12 4.15
N ALA A 167 15.39 1.93 3.09
CA ALA A 167 16.26 1.86 1.91
C ALA A 167 17.72 2.20 2.23
N TYR A 168 17.95 3.19 3.11
CA TYR A 168 19.29 3.55 3.58
C TYR A 168 19.95 2.41 4.37
N VAL A 169 19.22 1.83 5.33
CA VAL A 169 19.70 0.70 6.14
C VAL A 169 20.01 -0.52 5.28
N CYS A 170 19.17 -0.80 4.27
CA CYS A 170 19.39 -1.90 3.34
C CYS A 170 20.63 -1.71 2.44
N ASN A 171 20.96 -0.46 2.07
CA ASN A 171 22.16 -0.17 1.27
C ASN A 171 23.45 -0.32 2.08
N TYR A 172 23.41 -0.01 3.38
CA TYR A 172 24.61 -0.04 4.23
C TYR A 172 25.12 -1.46 4.50
N ASN A 173 24.21 -2.44 4.59
CA ASN A 173 24.58 -3.81 4.93
C ASN A 173 23.71 -4.84 4.21
N GLY A 174 24.34 -5.68 3.37
CA GLY A 174 23.65 -6.75 2.63
C GLY A 174 22.98 -7.77 3.54
N PHE A 175 23.49 -8.04 4.75
CA PHE A 175 22.82 -8.91 5.72
C PHE A 175 21.48 -8.32 6.17
N LEU A 176 21.41 -7.01 6.42
CA LEU A 176 20.16 -6.35 6.79
C LEU A 176 19.14 -6.42 5.65
N PHE A 177 19.59 -6.30 4.40
CA PHE A 177 18.71 -6.49 3.24
C PHE A 177 18.01 -7.86 3.27
N TYR A 178 18.74 -8.96 3.51
CA TYR A 178 18.15 -10.31 3.61
C TYR A 178 17.16 -10.44 4.78
N VAL A 179 17.41 -9.78 5.91
CA VAL A 179 16.48 -9.75 7.06
C VAL A 179 15.21 -8.98 6.73
N PHE A 180 15.32 -7.84 6.03
CA PHE A 180 14.16 -7.07 5.59
C PHE A 180 13.32 -7.83 4.55
N VAL A 181 13.97 -8.47 3.57
CA VAL A 181 13.31 -9.30 2.56
C VAL A 181 12.61 -10.52 3.16
N SER A 182 13.14 -11.11 4.24
CA SER A 182 12.50 -12.31 4.83
C SER A 182 11.27 -11.99 5.69
N ALA A 183 11.31 -10.91 6.47
CA ALA A 183 10.19 -10.55 7.35
C ALA A 183 10.00 -9.04 7.55
N GLY A 184 11.08 -8.24 7.49
CA GLY A 184 11.03 -6.82 7.86
C GLY A 184 10.08 -5.98 7.01
N PHE A 185 9.99 -6.21 5.69
CA PHE A 185 9.07 -5.47 4.83
C PHE A 185 7.60 -5.73 5.18
N GLY A 186 7.23 -6.96 5.60
CA GLY A 186 5.88 -7.27 6.04
C GLY A 186 5.43 -6.42 7.23
N PHE A 187 6.32 -6.21 8.21
CA PHE A 187 6.05 -5.33 9.35
C PHE A 187 5.95 -3.86 8.94
N ILE A 188 6.82 -3.38 8.05
CA ILE A 188 6.75 -2.01 7.52
C ILE A 188 5.40 -1.77 6.83
N PHE A 189 4.96 -2.71 5.98
CA PHE A 189 3.66 -2.64 5.34
C PHE A 189 2.50 -2.61 6.34
N TYR A 190 2.59 -3.38 7.42
CA TYR A 190 1.60 -3.34 8.50
C TYR A 190 1.54 -1.94 9.15
N PHE A 191 2.68 -1.34 9.49
CA PHE A 191 2.73 0.02 10.03
C PHE A 191 2.17 1.07 9.06
N ILE A 192 2.56 1.02 7.79
CA ILE A 192 2.03 1.91 6.74
C ILE A 192 0.50 1.76 6.63
N THR A 193 0.01 0.52 6.67
CA THR A 193 -1.42 0.23 6.60
C THR A 193 -2.17 0.74 7.84
N ALA A 194 -1.55 0.75 9.02
CA ALA A 194 -2.13 1.35 10.22
C ALA A 194 -2.38 2.86 10.03
N TYR A 195 -1.43 3.58 9.41
CA TYR A 195 -1.58 4.98 9.05
C TYR A 195 -2.70 5.19 8.03
N TYR A 196 -2.73 4.35 6.99
CA TYR A 196 -3.81 4.37 5.98
C TYR A 196 -5.18 4.12 6.61
N ASN A 197 -5.33 3.16 7.52
CA ASN A 197 -6.60 2.91 8.18
C ASN A 197 -7.08 4.14 8.97
N ARG A 198 -6.18 4.85 9.67
CA ARG A 198 -6.52 6.10 10.36
C ARG A 198 -6.97 7.21 9.42
N ILE A 199 -6.27 7.38 8.28
CA ILE A 199 -6.61 8.39 7.27
C ILE A 199 -7.96 8.06 6.63
N PHE A 200 -8.16 6.82 6.20
CA PHE A 200 -9.37 6.40 5.52
C PHE A 200 -10.60 6.33 6.43
N LYS A 201 -10.45 6.04 7.73
CA LYS A 201 -11.55 6.13 8.70
C LYS A 201 -12.12 7.56 8.82
N ASN A 202 -11.30 8.58 8.56
CA ASN A 202 -11.74 9.99 8.54
C ASN A 202 -12.30 10.43 7.18
N LEU A 203 -12.20 9.57 6.15
CA LEU A 203 -12.68 9.84 4.79
C LEU A 203 -13.97 9.08 4.48
N GLU A 204 -14.21 7.95 5.14
CA GLU A 204 -15.51 7.31 5.17
C GLU A 204 -16.43 8.07 6.13
N PRO A 205 -17.58 8.60 5.70
CA PRO A 205 -18.65 8.88 6.65
C PRO A 205 -18.99 7.56 7.35
N ALA A 206 -19.31 7.62 8.64
CA ALA A 206 -19.64 6.46 9.47
C ALA A 206 -20.44 5.43 8.65
N ASP A 207 -19.86 4.24 8.53
CA ASP A 207 -20.45 2.98 8.04
C ASP A 207 -21.91 3.11 7.56
N PRO A 208 -22.23 3.03 6.25
CA PRO A 208 -23.53 2.49 5.93
C PRO A 208 -23.45 1.04 6.37
N ALA A 209 -24.11 0.77 7.50
CA ALA A 209 -24.25 -0.53 8.15
C ALA A 209 -24.18 -1.69 7.15
N PRO A 210 -23.54 -2.82 7.51
CA PRO A 210 -23.47 -3.99 6.64
C PRO A 210 -24.87 -4.24 6.11
N ALA A 211 -24.99 -4.26 4.77
CA ALA A 211 -26.26 -4.46 4.09
C ALA A 211 -26.97 -5.62 4.77
N ASP A 212 -27.99 -5.25 5.54
CA ASP A 212 -28.84 -6.13 6.28
C ASP A 212 -29.68 -6.85 5.23
N ASP A 213 -29.14 -7.99 4.79
CA ASP A 213 -29.73 -8.97 3.87
C ASP A 213 -31.04 -9.56 4.43
N SER A 214 -31.56 -9.05 5.56
CA SER A 214 -32.87 -9.43 6.11
C SER A 214 -34.04 -8.59 5.60
N ARG A 215 -33.82 -7.46 4.90
CA ARG A 215 -34.92 -6.60 4.41
C ARG A 215 -35.42 -6.91 2.98
N LEU A 216 -34.78 -7.84 2.26
CA LEU A 216 -35.26 -8.27 0.94
C LEU A 216 -36.34 -9.36 1.00
N THR A 217 -36.58 -9.97 2.17
CA THR A 217 -37.59 -11.02 2.35
C THR A 217 -38.99 -10.51 2.73
N GLU A 218 -39.16 -9.24 3.10
CA GLU A 218 -40.47 -8.68 3.46
C GLU A 218 -41.20 -8.00 2.30
N LEU A 219 -40.52 -7.72 1.17
CA LEU A 219 -41.11 -7.02 0.02
C LEU A 219 -41.64 -7.94 -1.09
N ASP A 220 -41.49 -9.27 -0.94
CA ASP A 220 -42.04 -10.27 -1.86
C ASP A 220 -43.37 -10.88 -1.35
N LEU A 221 -43.98 -10.30 -0.31
CA LEU A 221 -45.23 -10.79 0.31
C LEU A 221 -46.37 -9.75 0.42
N GLU A 222 -46.28 -8.60 -0.26
CA GLU A 222 -47.42 -7.68 -0.43
C GLU A 222 -47.86 -7.54 -1.90
#